data_AF-A0A3L7MU64-F1
#
_entry.id   AF-A0A3L7MU64-F1
#
_cell.length_a   1.000
_cell.length_b   1.000
_cell.length_c   1.000
_cell.angle_alpha   90.00
_cell.angle_beta   90.00
_cell.angle_gamma   90.00
#
_symmetry.space_group_name_H-M   'P 1'
#
loop_
_entity.id
_entity.type
_entity.pdbx_description
1 polymer ?
#
loop_
_entity_poly.entity_id
_entity_poly.type
_entity_poly.pdbx_seq_one_letter_code
_entity_poly.pdbx_strand_id
1 'polypeptide(L)' 'MINPLSLRITAEEAFKINNNDTSCCILDIRSRVSKQQSNWKISSSVSLEANAEEINSWAIGIDKNNWVFFYCA' A
#
# COMPACT_ATOMS: atom_id res chain seq x y z
N MET A 1 5.56 21.67 6.51
CA MET A 1 4.12 21.40 6.33
C MET A 1 4.01 20.57 5.07
N ILE A 2 3.90 19.25 5.17
CA ILE A 2 3.71 18.38 3.99
C ILE A 2 2.21 18.24 3.83
N ASN A 3 1.69 18.60 2.66
CA ASN A 3 0.31 18.34 2.26
C ASN A 3 0.34 17.16 1.28
N PRO A 4 0.17 15.89 1.70
CA PRO A 4 0.15 14.80 0.76
C PRO A 4 -1.33 14.51 0.45
N LEU A 5 -1.90 15.23 -0.50
CA LEU A 5 -2.98 14.62 -1.28
C LEU A 5 -2.30 13.51 -2.08
N SER A 6 -2.31 12.30 -1.52
CA SER A 6 -1.82 11.11 -2.20
C SER A 6 -2.47 11.06 -3.58
N LEU A 7 -1.67 10.83 -4.62
CA LEU A 7 -2.19 10.72 -5.99
C LEU A 7 -3.17 9.55 -6.01
N ARG A 8 -4.44 9.82 -6.35
CA ARG A 8 -5.42 8.75 -6.55
C ARG A 8 -5.16 8.11 -7.89
N ILE A 9 -5.02 6.79 -7.90
CA ILE A 9 -4.92 5.99 -9.11
C ILE A 9 -6.01 4.92 -9.13
N THR A 10 -6.33 4.44 -10.31
CA THR A 10 -7.23 3.31 -10.51
C THR A 10 -6.54 1.98 -10.21
N ALA A 11 -7.32 0.94 -9.95
CA ALA A 11 -6.79 -0.42 -9.80
C ALA A 11 -6.08 -0.90 -11.08
N GLU A 12 -6.53 -0.47 -12.26
CA GLU A 12 -5.90 -0.80 -13.53
C GLU A 12 -4.49 -0.19 -13.65
N GLU A 13 -4.34 1.08 -13.29
CA GLU A 13 -3.04 1.75 -13.28
C GLU A 13 -2.09 1.11 -12.27
N ALA A 14 -2.58 0.81 -11.06
CA ALA A 14 -1.80 0.12 -10.03
C ALA A 14 -1.30 -1.25 -10.52
N PHE A 15 -2.15 -2.00 -11.21
CA PHE A 15 -1.80 -3.32 -11.76
C PHE A 15 -0.77 -3.21 -12.90
N LYS A 16 -0.91 -2.22 -13.77
CA LYS A 16 0.07 -1.94 -14.84
C LYS A 16 1.44 -1.58 -14.28
N ILE A 17 1.50 -0.74 -13.24
CA ILE A 17 2.76 -0.35 -12.61
C ILE A 17 3.39 -1.55 -11.91
N ASN A 18 2.62 -2.29 -11.10
CA ASN A 18 3.12 -3.45 -10.36
C ASN A 18 3.69 -4.58 -11.26
N ASN A 19 3.19 -4.73 -12.50
CA ASN A 19 3.68 -5.77 -13.42
C ASN A 19 4.88 -5.33 -14.27
N ASN A 20 5.09 -4.02 -14.43
CA ASN A 20 6.16 -3.49 -15.29
C ASN A 20 7.33 -2.89 -14.51
N ASP A 21 7.15 -2.64 -13.21
CA ASP A 21 8.12 -1.96 -12.36
C ASP A 21 8.44 -2.80 -11.11
N THR A 22 9.70 -3.21 -10.98
CA THR A 22 10.19 -3.96 -9.80
C THR A 22 10.30 -3.08 -8.55
N SER A 23 10.19 -1.76 -8.69
CA SER A 23 10.31 -0.78 -7.60
C SER A 23 8.94 -0.35 -7.05
N CYS A 24 7.95 -1.25 -7.09
CA CYS A 24 6.59 -0.99 -6.61
C CYS A 24 6.26 -1.82 -5.35
N CYS A 25 5.63 -1.19 -4.37
CA CYS A 25 5.11 -1.80 -3.15
C CYS A 25 3.62 -1.50 -2.99
N ILE A 26 2.81 -2.54 -2.74
CA ILE A 26 1.37 -2.41 -2.48
C ILE A 26 1.11 -2.69 -0.99
N LEU A 27 0.43 -1.79 -0.31
CA LEU A 27 0.09 -1.88 1.11
C LEU A 27 -1.42 -2.06 1.30
N ASP A 28 -1.78 -3.20 1.89
CA ASP A 28 -3.13 -3.46 2.40
C ASP A 28 -3.28 -2.79 3.76
N ILE A 29 -3.86 -1.60 3.78
CA ILE A 29 -4.09 -0.80 4.99
C ILE A 29 -5.47 -1.03 5.61
N ARG A 30 -6.19 -2.09 5.19
CA ARG A 30 -7.47 -2.46 5.81
C ARG A 30 -7.30 -2.69 7.31
N SER A 31 -8.35 -2.36 8.06
CA SER A 31 -8.40 -2.68 9.49
C SER A 31 -8.29 -4.19 9.73
N ARG A 32 -7.82 -4.57 10.92
CA ARG A 32 -7.78 -5.97 11.35
C ARG A 32 -9.13 -6.67 11.22
N VAL A 33 -10.21 -5.97 11.56
CA VAL A 33 -11.58 -6.49 11.47
C VAL A 33 -11.95 -6.79 10.02
N SER A 34 -11.66 -5.86 9.10
CA SER A 34 -11.92 -6.04 7.66
C SER A 34 -11.13 -7.21 7.07
N LYS A 35 -9.88 -7.42 7.52
CA LYS A 35 -9.04 -8.56 7.11
C LYS A 35 -9.56 -9.90 7.63
N GLN A 36 -10.13 -9.93 8.84
CA GLN A 36 -10.78 -11.13 9.39
C GLN A 36 -12.08 -11.49 8.66
N GLN A 37 -12.80 -10.48 8.16
CA GLN A 37 -14.06 -10.67 7.42
C GLN A 37 -13.82 -11.15 5.97
N SER A 38 -12.67 -10.83 5.37
CA SER A 38 -12.33 -11.25 4.01
C SER A 38 -10.84 -11.48 3.83
N ASN A 39 -10.51 -12.73 3.46
CA ASN A 39 -9.15 -13.15 3.10
C ASN A 39 -8.72 -12.66 1.71
N TRP A 40 -9.60 -11.98 0.97
CA TRP A 40 -9.22 -11.41 -0.31
C TRP A 40 -8.17 -10.32 -0.12
N LYS A 41 -7.08 -10.39 -0.88
CA LYS A 41 -6.00 -9.41 -0.91
C LYS A 41 -5.29 -9.46 -2.25
N ILE A 42 -4.59 -8.38 -2.61
CA ILE A 42 -3.68 -8.38 -3.75
C ILE A 42 -2.49 -9.31 -3.41
N SER A 43 -2.13 -10.23 -4.31
CA SER A 43 -1.18 -11.32 -4.02
C SER A 43 0.21 -10.85 -3.55
N SER A 44 0.65 -9.66 -3.97
CA SER A 44 1.94 -9.06 -3.60
C SER A 44 1.85 -8.02 -2.47
N SER A 45 0.66 -7.81 -1.88
CA SER A 45 0.51 -6.73 -0.91
C SER A 45 1.08 -7.07 0.47
N VAL A 46 1.75 -6.11 1.08
CA VAL A 46 2.15 -6.13 2.48
C VAL A 46 0.94 -5.75 3.33
N SER A 47 0.64 -6.54 4.37
CA SER A 47 -0.44 -6.25 5.30
C SER A 47 0.07 -5.36 6.43
N LEU A 48 -0.50 -4.16 6.54
CA LEU A 48 -0.27 -3.20 7.62
C LEU A 48 -1.61 -2.59 8.07
N GLU A 49 -1.73 -2.10 9.28
CA GLU A 49 -2.87 -1.27 9.66
C GLU A 49 -2.62 0.20 9.30
N ALA A 50 -3.70 0.96 9.08
CA ALA A 50 -3.66 2.38 8.77
C ALA A 50 -3.30 3.26 9.99
N ASN A 51 -2.27 2.87 10.76
CA ASN A 51 -1.76 3.62 11.90
C ASN A 51 -0.33 4.13 11.62
N ALA A 52 0.01 5.27 12.22
CA ALA A 52 1.28 5.95 11.95
C ALA A 52 2.49 5.12 12.38
N GLU A 53 2.38 4.34 13.46
CA GLU A 53 3.47 3.54 14.00
C GLU A 53 3.88 2.42 13.03
N GLU A 54 2.91 1.65 12.52
CA GLU A 54 3.16 0.57 11.57
C GLU A 54 3.68 1.09 10.22
N ILE A 55 3.06 2.15 9.70
CA ILE A 55 3.48 2.75 8.43
C ILE A 55 4.91 3.30 8.54
N ASN A 56 5.22 4.02 9.62
CA ASN A 56 6.56 4.57 9.83
C ASN A 56 7.59 3.45 10.02
N SER A 57 7.27 2.42 10.79
CA SER A 57 8.16 1.28 11.01
C SER A 57 8.48 0.54 9.71
N TRP A 58 7.48 0.35 8.84
CA TRP A 58 7.67 -0.24 7.52
C TRP A 58 8.47 0.68 6.58
N ALA A 59 8.20 1.99 6.61
CA ALA A 59 8.83 2.96 5.71
C ALA A 59 10.34 3.16 5.94
N ILE A 60 10.87 2.81 7.12
CA ILE A 60 12.31 2.93 7.42
C ILE A 60 13.17 2.12 6.44
N GLY A 61 12.68 0.98 5.95
CA GLY A 61 13.41 0.07 5.09
C GLY A 61 13.19 0.27 3.58
N ILE A 62 12.41 1.26 3.17
CA ILE A 62 12.00 1.46 1.77
C ILE A 62 12.92 2.46 1.06
N ASP A 63 13.31 2.13 -0.17
CA ASP A 63 13.95 3.09 -1.07
C ASP A 63 12.98 4.23 -1.39
N LYS A 64 13.43 5.47 -1.26
CA LYS A 64 12.64 6.68 -1.50
C LYS A 64 12.19 6.82 -2.97
N ASN A 65 12.82 6.09 -3.88
CA ASN A 65 12.45 6.05 -5.29
C ASN A 65 11.38 5.00 -5.60
N ASN A 66 11.00 4.17 -4.64
CA ASN A 66 9.97 3.16 -4.84
C ASN A 66 8.58 3.79 -4.85
N TRP A 67 7.73 3.27 -5.73
CA TRP A 67 6.30 3.56 -5.72
C TRP A 67 5.64 2.82 -4.58
N VAL A 68 4.83 3.53 -3.79
CA VAL A 68 4.06 2.96 -2.69
C VAL A 68 2.59 3.23 -2.92
N PHE A 69 1.81 2.16 -3.09
CA PHE A 69 0.36 2.22 -3.27
C PHE A 69 -0.33 1.71 -2.01
N PHE A 70 -1.26 2.50 -1.49
CA PHE A 70 -2.09 2.10 -0.36
C PHE A 70 -3.47 1.71 -0.89
N TYR A 71 -4.05 0.63 -0.39
CA TYR A 71 -5.45 0.30 -0.65
C TYR A 71 -6.18 -0.10 0.63
N CYS A 72 -7.46 0.23 0.67
CA CYS A 72 -8.42 -0.26 1.64
C CYS A 72 -9.66 -0.79 0.91
N ALA A 73 -10.53 -1.49 1.65
CA ALA A 73 -11.86 -1.87 1.16
C ALA A 73 -12.76 -0.63 1.00
#